data_AF-A0A0F9L6K7-F1
#
_entry.id   AF-A0A0F9L6K7-F1
#
_cell.length_a   1.000
_cell.length_b   1.000
_cell.length_c   1.000
_cell.angle_alpha   90.00
_cell.angle_beta   90.00
_cell.angle_gamma   90.00
#
_symmetry.space_group_name_H-M   'P 1'
#
loop_
_entity.id
_entity.type
_entity.pdbx_description
1 polymer ?
#
loop_
_entity_poly.entity_id
_entity_poly.type
_entity_poly.pdbx_seq_one_letter_code
_entity_poly.pdbx_strand_id
1 'polypeptide(L)' 'MSRPLSPGALFKAAVKQEVPLQVIGAINAYSARLAERVGFKALYIS' A
#
# COMPACT_ATOMS: atom_id res chain seq x y z
N MET A 1 -1.96 -3.74 -25.22
CA MET A 1 -1.48 -2.97 -24.06
C MET A 1 -2.11 -3.54 -22.80
N SER A 2 -1.33 -4.06 -21.86
CA SER A 2 -1.83 -4.53 -20.55
C SER A 2 -2.18 -3.31 -19.70
N ARG A 3 -3.42 -3.23 -19.17
CA ARG A 3 -3.79 -2.17 -18.24
C ARG A 3 -3.16 -2.49 -16.89
N PRO A 4 -2.48 -1.55 -16.21
CA PRO A 4 -1.98 -1.80 -14.87
C PRO A 4 -3.14 -2.22 -13.95
N LEU A 5 -2.82 -3.07 -12.97
CA LEU A 5 -3.77 -3.45 -11.94
C LEU A 5 -4.35 -2.20 -11.28
N SER A 6 -5.65 -2.20 -11.02
CA SER A 6 -6.27 -1.12 -10.24
C SER A 6 -5.71 -1.10 -8.82
N PRO A 7 -5.73 0.04 -8.10
CA PRO A 7 -5.28 0.10 -6.71
C PRO A 7 -5.93 -0.96 -5.80
N GLY A 8 -7.23 -1.22 -5.99
CA GLY A 8 -7.94 -2.27 -5.26
C GLY A 8 -7.45 -3.68 -5.60
N ALA A 9 -7.04 -3.95 -6.84
CA ALA A 9 -6.45 -5.23 -7.22
C ALA A 9 -5.04 -5.40 -6.64
N LEU A 10 -4.24 -4.32 -6.59
CA LEU A 10 -2.93 -4.31 -5.93
C LEU A 10 -3.04 -4.58 -4.43
N PHE A 11 -3.98 -3.94 -3.74
CA PHE A 11 -4.21 -4.18 -2.31
C PHE A 11 -4.63 -5.63 -2.03
N LYS A 12 -5.57 -6.18 -2.81
CA LYS A 12 -5.96 -7.60 -2.70
C LYS A 12 -4.80 -8.56 -2.94
N ALA A 13 -3.88 -8.22 -3.83
CA ALA A 13 -2.68 -9.01 -4.05
C ALA A 13 -1.74 -8.94 -2.84
N ALA A 14 -1.53 -7.75 -2.27
CA ALA A 14 -0.70 -7.56 -1.07
C ALA A 14 -1.24 -8.36 0.13
N VAL A 15 -2.55 -8.35 0.37
CA VAL A 15 -3.20 -9.15 1.44
C VAL A 15 -2.93 -10.65 1.28
N LYS A 16 -2.84 -11.16 0.04
CA LYS A 16 -2.54 -12.58 -0.21
C LYS A 16 -1.05 -12.91 -0.05
N GLN A 17 -0.17 -11.95 -0.33
CA GLN A 17 1.28 -12.14 -0.33
C GLN A 17 1.90 -11.97 1.06
N GLU A 18 1.31 -11.13 1.91
CA GLU A 18 1.83 -10.79 3.24
C GLU A 18 0.78 -11.07 4.31
N VAL A 19 1.12 -11.94 5.28
CA VAL A 19 0.21 -12.36 6.36
C VAL A 19 0.94 -12.28 7.70
N PRO A 20 0.65 -11.28 8.55
CA PRO A 20 -0.31 -10.18 8.36
C PRO A 20 0.25 -9.05 7.49
N LEU A 21 -0.56 -8.53 6.57
CA LEU A 21 -0.22 -7.32 5.80
C LEU A 21 -0.09 -6.12 6.73
N GLN A 22 1.07 -5.47 6.71
CA GLN A 22 1.30 -4.20 7.41
C GLN A 22 0.65 -3.04 6.64
N VAL A 23 -0.25 -2.31 7.32
CA VAL A 23 -0.93 -1.13 6.77
C VAL A 23 -0.62 0.08 7.64
N ILE A 24 0.14 1.04 7.13
CA ILE A 24 0.67 2.15 7.93
C ILE A 24 -0.23 3.38 7.84
N GLY A 25 -0.54 3.98 8.99
CA GLY A 25 -1.26 5.25 9.07
C GLY A 25 -0.45 6.41 8.46
N ALA A 26 -1.06 7.17 7.57
CA ALA A 26 -0.47 8.36 6.96
C ALA A 26 -1.47 9.52 6.95
N ILE A 27 -1.17 10.57 7.72
CA ILE A 27 -2.00 11.79 7.82
C ILE A 27 -1.65 12.85 6.77
N ASN A 28 -0.55 12.68 6.02
CA ASN A 28 -0.13 13.61 4.98
C ASN A 28 0.72 12.91 3.90
N ALA A 29 0.98 13.63 2.81
CA ALA A 29 1.74 13.10 1.69
C ALA A 29 3.20 12.76 2.06
N TYR A 30 3.80 13.49 3.02
CA TYR A 30 5.18 13.24 3.43
C TYR A 30 5.32 11.90 4.17
N SER A 31 4.43 11.60 5.12
CA SER A 31 4.42 10.31 5.82
C SER A 31 4.09 9.14 4.88
N ALA A 32 3.20 9.34 3.91
CA ALA A 32 2.94 8.35 2.85
C ALA A 32 4.21 8.02 2.04
N ARG A 33 4.96 9.06 1.61
CA ARG A 33 6.22 8.88 0.87
C ARG A 33 7.33 8.24 1.70
N LEU A 34 7.37 8.51 3.01
CA LEU A 34 8.31 7.85 3.90
C LEU A 34 8.02 6.35 3.98
N ALA A 35 6.76 5.98 4.17
CA ALA A 35 6.34 4.59 4.25
C ALA A 35 6.62 3.80 2.94
N GLU A 36 6.42 4.43 1.78
CA GLU A 36 6.80 3.86 0.48
C GLU A 36 8.30 3.56 0.41
N ARG A 37 9.17 4.49 0.83
CA ARG A 37 10.63 4.30 0.83
C ARG A 37 11.09 3.20 1.79
N VAL A 38 10.38 3.00 2.91
CA VAL A 38 10.64 1.90 3.85
C VAL A 38 10.22 0.55 3.26
N GLY A 39 9.31 0.55 2.28
CA GLY A 39 8.92 -0.64 1.51
C GLY A 39 7.54 -1.18 1.84
N PHE A 40 6.74 -0.47 2.65
CA PHE A 40 5.36 -0.84 2.97
C PHE A 40 4.49 -0.90 1.71
N LYS A 41 3.55 -1.86 1.69
CA LYS A 41 2.71 -2.14 0.51
C LYS A 41 1.32 -1.50 0.58
N ALA A 42 0.94 -0.97 1.74
CA ALA A 42 -0.37 -0.36 1.95
C ALA A 42 -0.30 0.77 2.98
N LEU A 43 -1.18 1.76 2.79
CA LEU A 43 -1.38 2.89 3.69
C LEU A 43 -2.83 2.96 4.15
N TYR A 44 -3.04 3.49 5.35
CA TYR A 44 -4.32 3.85 5.91
C TYR A 44 -4.37 5.37 6.12
N ILE A 45 -5.42 6.02 5.64
CA ILE A 45 -5.66 7.44 5.89
C ILE A 45 -6.79 7.50 6.91
N SER A 46 -6.48 8.02 8.10
CA SER A 46 -7.48 8.22 9.16
C SER A 46 -8.37 9.42 8.88
#